data_AF-A0A7X9AAZ4-F1
#
_entry.id   AF-A0A7X9AAZ4-F1
#
_cell.length_a   1.000
_cell.length_b   1.000
_cell.length_c   1.000
_cell.angle_alpha   90.00
_cell.angle_beta   90.00
_cell.angle_gamma   90.00
#
_symmetry.space_group_name_H-M   'P 1'
#
loop_
_entity.id
_entity.type
_entity.pdbx_description
1 polymer ?
#
loop_
_entity_poly.entity_id
_entity_poly.type
_entity_poly.pdbx_seq_one_letter_code
_entity_poly.pdbx_strand_id
1 'polypeptide(L)'
;MLPIKGGAQPVRGRGLQKLADEDTLFAGKQGQYFYAPAAPWAAARLESVGLLMVICFDMEELQPDGFFYSWGGITSSGEMRTFEPIFGSRELAPGDVCEHQYRILFLPEMEALRGMIGNTGINANFSSTELQLEFAAPIATAEQSVAVDLKNATETISLGNIRIPDLVPEKTEKLSLRLPNSIATGRYRVQLRTDTETIELIGAVLER
;
A
#
# COMPACT_ATOMS: atom_id res chain seq x y z
N MET A 1 -14.94 -4.55 -1.80
CA MET A 1 -14.69 -3.16 -1.37
C MET A 1 -13.31 -2.79 -1.90
N LEU A 2 -13.10 -1.63 -2.55
CA LEU A 2 -11.75 -1.25 -3.02
C LEU A 2 -11.04 -0.47 -1.89
N PRO A 3 -10.01 -1.03 -1.23
CA PRO A 3 -9.22 -0.29 -0.26
C PRO A 3 -8.17 0.56 -0.98
N ILE A 4 -8.41 1.87 -1.03
CA ILE A 4 -7.38 2.85 -1.36
C ILE A 4 -6.52 3.01 -0.12
N LYS A 5 -5.20 2.77 -0.24
CA LYS A 5 -4.21 2.84 0.84
C LYS A 5 -4.52 1.87 2.01
N GLY A 6 -3.84 0.72 2.04
CA GLY A 6 -3.71 -0.04 3.28
C GLY A 6 -5.01 -0.60 3.84
N GLY A 7 -5.47 -1.74 3.34
CA GLY A 7 -6.52 -2.56 3.99
C GLY A 7 -7.64 -1.75 4.65
N ALA A 8 -8.57 -1.22 3.85
CA ALA A 8 -9.79 -0.63 4.38
C ALA A 8 -10.61 -1.74 5.04
N GLN A 9 -10.59 -1.81 6.37
CA GLN A 9 -11.56 -2.61 7.10
C GLN A 9 -12.90 -1.85 7.11
N PRO A 10 -14.03 -2.50 6.76
CA PRO A 10 -15.33 -1.95 7.08
C PRO A 10 -15.47 -1.86 8.61
N VAL A 11 -15.55 -0.63 9.14
CA VAL A 11 -16.04 -0.44 10.50
C VAL A 11 -17.51 -0.80 10.49
N ARG A 12 -17.87 -1.84 11.26
CA ARG A 12 -19.23 -2.38 11.44
C ARG A 12 -20.32 -1.30 11.32
N GLY A 13 -20.91 -1.19 10.14
CA GLY A 13 -22.10 -0.38 9.88
C GLY A 13 -21.91 1.13 9.67
N ARG A 14 -20.69 1.69 9.62
CA ARG A 14 -20.48 3.13 9.35
C ARG A 14 -19.15 3.41 8.63
N GLY A 15 -19.23 3.76 7.35
CA GLY A 15 -18.23 4.57 6.63
C GLY A 15 -16.90 3.90 6.27
N LEU A 16 -16.41 4.19 5.06
CA LEU A 16 -15.00 4.03 4.69
C LEU A 16 -14.13 4.79 5.70
N GLN A 17 -12.99 4.22 6.09
CA GLN A 17 -11.97 4.95 6.85
C GLN A 17 -11.71 6.27 6.12
N LYS A 18 -12.08 7.39 6.76
CA LYS A 18 -11.80 8.72 6.25
C LYS A 18 -10.26 8.81 6.19
N LEU A 19 -9.70 8.81 4.99
CA LEU A 19 -8.28 9.14 4.79
C LEU A 19 -8.02 10.48 5.48
N ALA A 20 -6.80 10.67 5.99
CA ALA A 20 -6.45 11.96 6.56
C ALA A 20 -6.65 13.03 5.47
N ASP A 21 -7.33 14.13 5.79
CA ASP A 21 -7.72 15.15 4.81
C ASP A 21 -6.49 15.72 4.05
N GLU A 22 -5.29 15.60 4.63
CA GLU A 22 -3.98 15.91 4.06
C GLU A 22 -3.55 15.09 2.83
N ASP A 23 -4.14 13.90 2.62
CA ASP A 23 -3.81 13.01 1.49
C ASP A 23 -4.67 13.27 0.23
N THR A 24 -5.71 14.10 0.36
CA THR A 24 -6.64 14.40 -0.74
C THR A 24 -6.24 15.70 -1.41
N LEU A 25 -5.90 15.65 -2.70
CA LEU A 25 -5.51 16.85 -3.47
C LEU A 25 -6.72 17.73 -3.76
N PHE A 26 -7.87 17.11 -4.09
CA PHE A 26 -9.13 17.79 -4.38
C PHE A 26 -10.30 16.79 -4.33
N ALA A 27 -11.48 17.24 -3.90
CA ALA A 27 -12.72 16.48 -3.98
C ALA A 27 -13.52 16.95 -5.21
N GLY A 28 -13.81 16.02 -6.12
CA GLY A 28 -14.57 16.31 -7.34
C GLY A 28 -16.08 16.39 -7.08
N LYS A 29 -16.88 15.99 -8.08
CA LYS A 29 -18.32 15.78 -7.87
C LYS A 29 -18.55 14.66 -6.85
N GLN A 30 -19.77 14.51 -6.36
CA GLN A 30 -20.12 13.45 -5.40
C GLN A 30 -19.59 12.08 -5.86
N GLY A 31 -18.77 11.46 -5.02
CA GLY A 31 -18.14 10.17 -5.31
C GLY A 31 -16.78 10.23 -6.02
N GLN A 32 -16.29 11.40 -6.42
CA GLN A 32 -14.99 11.59 -7.08
C GLN A 32 -13.93 12.11 -6.11
N TYR A 33 -12.76 11.47 -6.14
CA TYR A 33 -11.63 11.84 -5.31
C TYR A 33 -10.31 11.74 -6.09
N PHE A 34 -9.41 12.68 -5.80
CA PHE A 34 -8.09 12.79 -6.41
C PHE A 34 -7.04 12.76 -5.30
N TYR A 35 -6.06 11.85 -5.43
CA TYR A 35 -5.09 11.59 -4.37
C TYR A 35 -3.67 11.76 -4.87
N ALA A 36 -2.84 12.41 -4.06
CA ALA A 36 -1.40 12.45 -4.29
C ALA A 36 -0.84 11.03 -4.13
N PRO A 37 0.08 10.60 -5.01
CA PRO A 37 0.68 9.30 -4.89
C PRO A 37 1.69 9.29 -3.75
N ALA A 38 1.44 8.46 -2.74
CA ALA A 38 2.38 8.23 -1.63
C ALA A 38 3.34 7.07 -1.90
N ALA A 39 2.99 6.18 -2.84
CA ALA A 39 3.80 5.04 -3.25
C ALA A 39 3.49 4.69 -4.71
N PRO A 40 4.42 4.03 -5.42
CA PRO A 40 4.27 3.76 -6.84
C PRO A 40 3.47 2.47 -7.09
N TRP A 41 2.37 2.29 -6.36
CA TRP A 41 1.47 1.14 -6.51
C TRP A 41 0.04 1.46 -6.06
N ALA A 42 -0.91 0.69 -6.58
CA ALA A 42 -2.33 0.70 -6.23
C ALA A 42 -2.81 -0.74 -6.00
N ALA A 43 -3.73 -0.98 -5.06
CA ALA A 43 -4.26 -2.32 -4.81
C ALA A 43 -5.78 -2.34 -4.64
N ALA A 44 -6.38 -3.47 -5.01
CA ALA A 44 -7.81 -3.68 -5.09
C ALA A 44 -8.16 -5.12 -4.69
N ARG A 45 -9.03 -5.30 -3.68
CA ARG A 45 -9.58 -6.62 -3.34
C ARG A 45 -10.83 -6.89 -4.19
N LEU A 46 -10.75 -7.92 -5.01
CA LEU A 46 -11.86 -8.46 -5.80
C LEU A 46 -12.61 -9.49 -4.94
N GLU A 47 -13.56 -9.01 -4.15
CA GLU A 47 -14.32 -9.80 -3.16
C GLU A 47 -14.95 -11.06 -3.74
N SER A 48 -15.49 -10.98 -4.96
CA SER A 48 -16.20 -12.08 -5.62
C SER A 48 -15.33 -13.32 -5.86
N VAL A 49 -14.01 -13.13 -5.92
CA VAL A 49 -13.04 -14.19 -6.20
C VAL A 49 -11.96 -14.31 -5.13
N GLY A 50 -12.07 -13.54 -4.03
CA GLY A 50 -11.09 -13.56 -2.95
C GLY A 50 -9.67 -13.29 -3.44
N LEU A 51 -9.50 -12.26 -4.30
CA LEU A 51 -8.21 -11.95 -4.93
C LEU A 51 -7.78 -10.51 -4.67
N LEU A 52 -6.51 -10.30 -4.27
CA LEU A 52 -5.92 -8.97 -4.23
C LEU A 52 -5.16 -8.72 -5.53
N MET A 53 -5.63 -7.74 -6.30
CA MET A 53 -4.95 -7.24 -7.50
C MET A 53 -4.13 -6.01 -7.13
N VAL A 54 -2.89 -5.97 -7.57
CA VAL A 54 -1.97 -4.84 -7.33
C VAL A 54 -1.44 -4.37 -8.68
N ILE A 55 -1.45 -3.06 -8.91
CA ILE A 55 -0.81 -2.43 -10.06
C ILE A 55 0.40 -1.68 -9.52
N CYS A 56 1.59 -2.06 -9.96
CA CYS A 56 2.85 -1.42 -9.63
C CYS A 56 3.40 -0.71 -10.87
N PHE A 57 4.07 0.42 -10.67
CA PHE A 57 4.77 1.18 -11.71
C PHE A 57 6.01 1.81 -11.05
N ASP A 58 6.81 2.54 -11.81
CA ASP A 58 7.88 3.35 -11.23
C ASP A 58 7.32 4.71 -10.80
N MET A 59 7.90 5.32 -9.75
CA MET A 59 7.42 6.63 -9.28
C MET A 59 7.53 7.69 -10.37
N GLU A 60 8.52 7.54 -11.27
CA GLU A 60 8.73 8.40 -12.44
C GLU A 60 7.50 8.43 -13.36
N GLU A 61 6.75 7.34 -13.47
CA GLU A 61 5.49 7.27 -14.25
C GLU A 61 4.41 8.21 -13.72
N LEU A 62 4.45 8.54 -12.43
CA LEU A 62 3.53 9.47 -11.80
C LEU A 62 4.10 10.90 -11.68
N GLN A 63 5.37 11.12 -11.99
CA GLN A 63 5.94 12.46 -11.99
C GLN A 63 5.74 13.13 -13.35
N PRO A 64 5.61 14.46 -13.42
CA PRO A 64 5.60 15.40 -12.29
C PRO A 64 4.21 15.62 -11.65
N ASP A 65 3.14 15.30 -12.36
CA ASP A 65 1.76 15.72 -12.06
C ASP A 65 0.75 14.56 -12.07
N GLY A 66 1.22 13.32 -12.06
CA GLY A 66 0.39 12.13 -11.93
C GLY A 66 -0.27 12.00 -10.55
N PHE A 67 -1.39 11.30 -10.51
CA PHE A 67 -2.21 11.15 -9.31
C PHE A 67 -3.05 9.87 -9.38
N PHE A 68 -3.72 9.54 -8.28
CA PHE A 68 -4.74 8.51 -8.28
C PHE A 68 -6.14 9.11 -8.32
N TYR A 69 -6.97 8.60 -9.22
CA TYR A 69 -8.38 8.93 -9.30
C TYR A 69 -9.22 7.80 -8.73
N SER A 70 -10.22 8.14 -7.92
CA SER A 70 -11.29 7.22 -7.56
C SER A 70 -12.64 7.80 -7.86
N TRP A 71 -13.53 6.93 -8.34
CA TRP A 71 -14.95 7.21 -8.43
C TRP A 71 -15.76 6.16 -7.70
N GLY A 72 -16.82 6.55 -7.01
CA GLY A 72 -17.81 5.65 -6.44
C GLY A 72 -19.22 6.12 -6.75
N GLY A 73 -20.07 5.21 -7.23
CA GLY A 73 -21.45 5.52 -7.57
C GLY A 73 -22.32 4.29 -7.82
N ILE A 74 -23.59 4.53 -8.08
CA ILE A 74 -24.55 3.48 -8.45
C ILE A 74 -24.69 3.50 -9.97
N THR A 75 -24.46 2.35 -10.58
CA THR A 75 -24.64 2.10 -12.01
C THR A 75 -25.83 1.17 -12.24
N SER A 76 -26.21 0.94 -13.51
CA SER A 76 -27.23 -0.06 -13.85
C SER A 76 -26.87 -1.49 -13.45
N SER A 77 -25.58 -1.79 -13.26
CA SER A 77 -25.09 -3.09 -12.77
C SER A 77 -24.88 -3.14 -11.25
N GLY A 78 -25.20 -2.05 -10.52
CA GLY A 78 -25.07 -1.96 -9.07
C GLY A 78 -24.07 -0.91 -8.61
N GLU A 79 -23.73 -0.94 -7.31
CA GLU A 79 -22.69 -0.08 -6.75
C GLU A 79 -21.34 -0.42 -7.37
N MET A 80 -20.69 0.58 -7.94
CA MET A 80 -19.38 0.47 -8.56
C MET A 80 -18.44 1.46 -7.90
N ARG A 81 -17.19 1.03 -7.75
CA ARG A 81 -16.07 1.91 -7.40
C ARG A 81 -14.93 1.64 -8.37
N THR A 82 -14.29 2.69 -8.85
CA THR A 82 -13.07 2.60 -9.68
C THR A 82 -11.90 3.23 -8.95
N PHE A 83 -10.71 2.76 -9.28
CA PHE A 83 -9.46 3.35 -8.84
C PHE A 83 -8.44 3.23 -9.96
N GLU A 84 -7.89 4.36 -10.38
CA GLU A 84 -7.10 4.48 -11.60
C GLU A 84 -5.83 5.29 -11.30
N PRO A 85 -4.63 4.80 -11.65
CA PRO A 85 -3.46 5.64 -11.75
C PRO A 85 -3.57 6.53 -12.98
N ILE A 86 -3.35 7.82 -12.81
CA ILE A 86 -3.19 8.79 -13.88
C ILE A 86 -1.71 9.12 -13.96
N PHE A 87 -1.06 8.71 -15.05
CA PHE A 87 0.35 8.96 -15.28
C PHE A 87 0.63 10.43 -15.52
N GLY A 88 1.84 10.85 -15.13
CA GLY A 88 2.30 12.21 -15.31
C GLY A 88 2.43 12.56 -16.78
N SER A 89 2.31 13.85 -17.07
CA SER A 89 2.47 14.41 -18.40
C SER A 89 3.85 14.11 -19.00
N ARG A 90 3.87 13.98 -20.33
CA ARG A 90 5.05 13.70 -21.15
C ARG A 90 5.05 14.63 -22.35
N GLU A 91 6.18 15.27 -22.61
CA GLU A 91 6.39 16.04 -23.83
C GLU A 91 6.87 15.09 -24.92
N LEU A 92 6.19 15.12 -26.07
CA LEU A 92 6.49 14.27 -27.24
C LEU A 92 6.59 15.14 -28.48
N ALA A 93 7.59 14.89 -29.33
CA ALA A 93 7.63 15.52 -30.64
C ALA A 93 6.57 14.90 -31.57
N PRO A 94 6.16 15.59 -32.65
CA PRO A 94 5.21 15.03 -33.62
C PRO A 94 5.71 13.70 -34.20
N GLY A 95 4.97 12.63 -33.94
CA GLY A 95 5.30 11.28 -34.40
C GLY A 95 5.99 10.39 -33.35
N ASP A 96 6.38 10.95 -32.20
CA ASP A 96 6.96 10.18 -31.11
C ASP A 96 5.90 9.39 -30.32
N VAL A 97 6.37 8.33 -29.66
CA VAL A 97 5.55 7.45 -28.82
C VAL A 97 6.13 7.45 -27.40
N CYS A 98 5.25 7.51 -26.40
CA CYS A 98 5.60 7.22 -25.01
C CYS A 98 5.10 5.82 -24.65
N GLU A 99 6.01 4.98 -24.17
CA GLU A 99 5.66 3.71 -23.54
C GLU A 99 5.63 3.90 -22.02
N HIS A 100 4.62 3.32 -21.37
CA HIS A 100 4.49 3.30 -19.93
C HIS A 100 4.69 1.88 -19.41
N GLN A 101 5.48 1.73 -18.36
CA GLN A 101 5.75 0.43 -17.74
C GLN A 101 4.98 0.28 -16.43
N TYR A 102 4.14 -0.75 -16.38
CA TYR A 102 3.46 -1.16 -15.17
C TYR A 102 3.34 -2.68 -15.12
N ARG A 103 3.14 -3.19 -13.91
CA ARG A 103 3.00 -4.61 -13.61
C ARG A 103 1.70 -4.82 -12.87
N ILE A 104 0.96 -5.85 -13.26
CA ILE A 104 -0.23 -6.28 -12.54
C ILE A 104 0.13 -7.57 -11.80
N LEU A 105 0.01 -7.54 -10.48
CA LEU A 105 0.29 -8.65 -9.59
C LEU A 105 -0.99 -9.16 -8.95
N PHE A 106 -1.03 -10.45 -8.66
CA PHE A 106 -2.16 -11.14 -8.07
C PHE A 106 -1.71 -11.87 -6.82
N LEU A 107 -2.29 -11.53 -5.67
CA LEU A 107 -1.96 -12.07 -4.35
C LEU A 107 -3.23 -12.65 -3.71
N PRO A 108 -3.70 -13.84 -4.14
CA PRO A 108 -4.93 -14.44 -3.61
C PRO A 108 -4.90 -14.68 -2.10
N GLU A 109 -3.72 -15.00 -1.57
CA GLU A 109 -3.43 -15.32 -0.18
C GLU A 109 -3.40 -14.11 0.76
N MET A 110 -3.42 -12.88 0.23
CA MET A 110 -3.43 -11.65 1.01
C MET A 110 -4.79 -10.95 0.97
N GLU A 111 -5.25 -10.51 2.15
CA GLU A 111 -6.49 -9.73 2.28
C GLU A 111 -6.27 -8.22 2.10
N ALA A 112 -5.07 -7.73 2.42
CA ALA A 112 -4.73 -6.32 2.38
C ALA A 112 -3.26 -6.11 2.01
N LEU A 113 -2.96 -4.92 1.48
CA LEU A 113 -1.61 -4.49 1.15
C LEU A 113 -1.30 -3.15 1.81
N ARG A 114 -0.19 -3.09 2.55
CA ARG A 114 0.35 -1.90 3.23
C ARG A 114 1.64 -1.41 2.58
N GLY A 115 2.39 -2.27 1.89
CA GLY A 115 3.60 -1.89 1.18
C GLY A 115 4.05 -2.96 0.18
N MET A 116 5.02 -2.60 -0.66
CA MET A 116 5.63 -3.47 -1.67
C MET A 116 7.15 -3.32 -1.61
N ILE A 117 7.88 -4.42 -1.59
CA ILE A 117 9.35 -4.47 -1.80
C ILE A 117 9.59 -5.38 -3.00
N GLY A 118 10.03 -4.82 -4.13
CA GLY A 118 10.09 -5.53 -5.40
C GLY A 118 8.75 -6.18 -5.79
N ASN A 119 8.67 -7.51 -5.69
CA ASN A 119 7.46 -8.31 -5.95
C ASN A 119 6.77 -8.82 -4.67
N THR A 120 7.30 -8.49 -3.49
CA THR A 120 6.75 -8.94 -2.21
C THR A 120 5.71 -7.95 -1.73
N GLY A 121 4.47 -8.40 -1.64
CA GLY A 121 3.40 -7.69 -0.95
C GLY A 121 3.53 -7.83 0.56
N ILE A 122 3.29 -6.73 1.26
CA ILE A 122 3.47 -6.65 2.71
C ILE A 122 2.19 -6.11 3.33
N ASN A 123 1.65 -6.86 4.28
CA ASN A 123 0.60 -6.42 5.17
C ASN A 123 1.16 -6.29 6.59
N ALA A 124 0.58 -5.38 7.36
CA ALA A 124 1.07 -5.04 8.68
C ALA A 124 -0.08 -4.61 9.58
N ASN A 125 -0.12 -5.15 10.79
CA ASN A 125 -1.11 -4.80 11.81
C ASN A 125 -0.43 -4.74 13.17
N PHE A 126 -0.88 -3.83 14.03
CA PHE A 126 -0.45 -3.78 15.42
C PHE A 126 -1.40 -4.56 16.32
N SER A 127 -0.84 -5.35 17.23
CA SER A 127 -1.51 -5.75 18.47
C SER A 127 -1.09 -4.79 19.61
N SER A 128 -1.56 -5.03 20.83
CA SER A 128 -1.19 -4.20 21.99
C SER A 128 0.31 -4.23 22.30
N THR A 129 1.02 -5.30 21.92
CA THR A 129 2.43 -5.54 22.28
C THR A 129 3.32 -5.90 21.09
N GLU A 130 2.76 -6.10 19.90
CA GLU A 130 3.51 -6.61 18.74
C GLU A 130 3.14 -5.92 17.44
N LEU A 131 4.10 -5.79 16.53
CA LEU A 131 3.88 -5.56 15.11
C LEU A 131 3.83 -6.91 14.40
N GLN A 132 2.69 -7.22 13.79
CA GLN A 132 2.49 -8.41 12.99
C GLN A 132 2.66 -8.05 11.51
N LEU A 133 3.56 -8.76 10.85
CA LEU A 133 3.86 -8.61 9.43
C LEU A 133 3.46 -9.90 8.69
N GLU A 134 2.89 -9.73 7.50
CA GLU A 134 2.51 -10.81 6.61
C GLU A 134 3.06 -10.48 5.21
N PHE A 135 3.72 -11.46 4.61
CA PHE A 135 4.41 -11.33 3.33
C PHE A 135 3.85 -12.35 2.35
N ALA A 136 3.69 -11.95 1.10
CA ALA A 136 3.39 -12.87 0.02
C ALA A 136 3.95 -12.35 -1.32
N ALA A 137 4.15 -13.24 -2.28
CA ALA A 137 4.72 -12.88 -3.57
C ALA A 137 4.03 -13.66 -4.70
N PRO A 138 3.74 -13.01 -5.84
CA PRO A 138 3.07 -13.66 -6.97
C PRO A 138 4.00 -14.58 -7.77
N ILE A 139 5.31 -14.45 -7.54
CA ILE A 139 6.38 -15.30 -8.10
C ILE A 139 7.34 -15.66 -6.98
N ALA A 140 8.16 -16.70 -7.19
CA ALA A 140 9.18 -17.06 -6.21
C ALA A 140 10.17 -15.91 -5.99
N THR A 141 10.46 -15.59 -4.74
CA THR A 141 11.46 -14.58 -4.36
C THR A 141 12.49 -15.20 -3.43
N ALA A 142 13.74 -14.80 -3.58
CA ALA A 142 14.80 -15.21 -2.68
C ALA A 142 14.65 -14.59 -1.28
N GLU A 143 15.23 -15.24 -0.28
CA GLU A 143 15.41 -14.71 1.06
C GLU A 143 16.00 -13.29 1.01
N GLN A 144 15.46 -12.39 1.84
CA GLN A 144 15.95 -11.02 1.95
C GLN A 144 15.93 -10.54 3.41
N SER A 145 16.94 -9.74 3.77
CA SER A 145 17.03 -9.08 5.07
C SER A 145 16.39 -7.70 5.00
N VAL A 146 15.55 -7.38 5.98
CA VAL A 146 14.81 -6.11 6.05
C VAL A 146 14.98 -5.52 7.45
N ALA A 147 15.44 -4.28 7.53
CA ALA A 147 15.41 -3.50 8.76
C ALA A 147 13.99 -2.95 8.97
N VAL A 148 13.47 -3.06 10.19
CA VAL A 148 12.14 -2.59 10.57
C VAL A 148 12.27 -1.49 11.61
N ASP A 149 11.76 -0.30 11.29
CA ASP A 149 11.81 0.86 12.17
C ASP A 149 10.41 1.46 12.37
N LEU A 150 10.15 2.00 13.56
CA LEU A 150 9.00 2.86 13.85
C LEU A 150 9.46 4.31 13.79
N LYS A 151 8.81 5.13 12.97
CA LYS A 151 9.18 6.53 12.77
C LYS A 151 8.04 7.46 13.11
N ASN A 152 8.32 8.50 13.90
CA ASN A 152 7.43 9.64 14.05
C ASN A 152 8.15 10.93 13.58
N ALA A 153 7.59 12.10 13.87
CA ALA A 153 8.16 13.37 13.45
C ALA A 153 9.50 13.72 14.12
N THR A 154 9.80 13.15 15.29
CA THR A 154 10.91 13.53 16.16
C THR A 154 11.90 12.40 16.44
N GLU A 155 11.52 11.14 16.23
CA GLU A 155 12.33 9.98 16.57
C GLU A 155 12.12 8.80 15.61
N THR A 156 13.13 7.94 15.56
CA THR A 156 13.09 6.63 14.90
C THR A 156 13.49 5.57 15.92
N ILE A 157 12.65 4.56 16.10
CA ILE A 157 12.86 3.43 17.02
C ILE A 157 13.09 2.18 16.18
N SER A 158 14.26 1.58 16.28
CA SER A 158 14.53 0.34 15.56
C SER A 158 13.89 -0.87 16.25
N LEU A 159 13.15 -1.67 15.49
CA LEU A 159 12.65 -2.98 15.91
C LEU A 159 13.60 -4.12 15.51
N GLY A 160 14.69 -3.81 14.81
CA GLY A 160 15.73 -4.74 14.40
C GLY A 160 15.60 -5.22 12.95
N ASN A 161 16.47 -6.17 12.60
CA ASN A 161 16.48 -6.79 11.27
C ASN A 161 15.68 -8.10 11.29
N ILE A 162 14.78 -8.24 10.33
CA ILE A 162 14.07 -9.48 10.05
C ILE A 162 14.59 -10.13 8.79
N ARG A 163 14.35 -11.42 8.69
CA ARG A 163 14.60 -12.22 7.51
C ARG A 163 13.25 -12.63 6.93
N ILE A 164 12.94 -12.13 5.74
CA ILE A 164 11.83 -12.66 4.94
C ILE A 164 12.40 -13.91 4.24
N PRO A 165 11.90 -15.11 4.52
CA PRO A 165 12.40 -16.33 3.90
C PRO A 165 12.07 -16.35 2.40
N ASP A 166 12.54 -17.38 1.69
CA ASP A 166 12.11 -17.62 0.32
C ASP A 166 10.58 -17.70 0.25
N LEU A 167 9.98 -16.88 -0.59
CA LEU A 167 8.54 -16.91 -0.81
C LEU A 167 8.24 -17.70 -2.08
N VAL A 168 7.12 -18.42 -2.06
CA VAL A 168 6.55 -19.07 -3.23
C VAL A 168 5.09 -18.63 -3.38
N PRO A 169 4.55 -18.60 -4.61
CA PRO A 169 3.16 -18.19 -4.84
C PRO A 169 2.15 -18.98 -3.99
N GLU A 170 1.01 -18.35 -3.70
CA GLU A 170 -0.12 -18.94 -2.96
C GLU A 170 0.17 -19.25 -1.48
N LYS A 171 1.29 -18.75 -0.95
CA LYS A 171 1.65 -18.88 0.47
C LYS A 171 1.96 -17.52 1.09
N THR A 172 1.55 -17.38 2.34
CA THR A 172 1.94 -16.25 3.18
C THR A 172 2.97 -16.67 4.20
N GLU A 173 3.94 -15.80 4.45
CA GLU A 173 4.84 -15.89 5.60
C GLU A 173 4.49 -14.82 6.62
N LYS A 174 4.54 -15.18 7.91
CA LYS A 174 4.11 -14.30 9.00
C LYS A 174 5.22 -14.16 10.03
N LEU A 175 5.46 -12.92 10.44
CA LEU A 175 6.43 -12.57 11.46
C LEU A 175 5.79 -11.64 12.48
N SER A 176 6.23 -11.75 13.73
CA SER A 176 5.77 -10.88 14.81
C SER A 176 6.99 -10.30 15.53
N LEU A 177 7.00 -8.98 15.65
CA LEU A 177 8.04 -8.23 16.33
C LEU A 177 7.47 -7.62 17.61
N ARG A 178 8.13 -7.89 18.74
CA ARG A 178 7.74 -7.27 20.01
C ARG A 178 8.03 -5.79 19.98
N LEU A 179 7.04 -5.01 20.39
CA LEU A 179 7.20 -3.58 20.59
C LEU A 179 8.02 -3.35 21.88
N PRO A 180 8.92 -2.36 21.89
CA PRO A 180 9.56 -1.91 23.13
C PRO A 180 8.52 -1.55 24.20
N ASN A 181 8.82 -1.88 25.46
CA ASN A 181 7.91 -1.59 26.59
C ASN A 181 7.70 -0.08 26.83
N SER A 182 8.65 0.75 26.39
CA SER A 182 8.64 2.20 26.56
C SER A 182 8.75 2.88 25.19
N ILE A 183 7.60 3.13 24.57
CA ILE A 183 7.45 3.98 23.39
C ILE A 183 6.75 5.25 23.88
N ALA A 184 7.25 6.42 23.49
CA ALA A 184 6.61 7.68 23.86
C ALA A 184 5.20 7.77 23.26
N THR A 185 4.33 8.58 23.87
CA THR A 185 3.00 8.90 23.31
C THR A 185 3.19 9.60 21.96
N GLY A 186 2.45 9.14 20.95
CA GLY A 186 2.62 9.65 19.60
C GLY A 186 2.10 8.71 18.51
N ARG A 187 2.19 9.20 17.28
CA ARG A 187 1.77 8.49 16.06
C ARG A 187 3.01 8.04 15.29
N TYR A 188 3.24 6.74 15.25
CA TYR A 188 4.39 6.12 14.58
C TYR A 188 3.94 5.40 13.32
N ARG A 189 4.74 5.53 12.26
CA ARG A 189 4.60 4.80 11.00
C ARG A 189 5.66 3.73 10.90
N VAL A 190 5.34 2.60 10.28
CA VAL A 190 6.31 1.53 10.05
C VAL A 190 7.12 1.85 8.79
N GLN A 191 8.44 1.86 8.90
CA GLN A 191 9.36 1.88 7.77
C GLN A 191 10.08 0.54 7.66
N LEU A 192 10.18 0.05 6.42
CA LEU A 192 10.99 -1.10 6.06
C LEU A 192 12.13 -0.65 5.17
N ARG A 193 13.34 -1.13 5.44
CA ARG A 193 14.53 -0.76 4.68
C ARG A 193 15.30 -1.99 4.26
N THR A 194 15.56 -2.08 2.97
CA THR A 194 16.51 -3.02 2.36
C THR A 194 17.80 -2.29 2.01
N ASP A 195 18.74 -2.99 1.38
CA ASP A 195 19.95 -2.37 0.86
C ASP A 195 19.68 -1.42 -0.33
N THR A 196 18.55 -1.59 -1.02
CA THR A 196 18.21 -0.87 -2.26
C THR A 196 17.12 0.17 -2.08
N GLU A 197 16.19 -0.03 -1.15
CA GLU A 197 15.04 0.84 -0.99
C GLU A 197 14.60 1.00 0.47
N THR A 198 13.92 2.12 0.75
CA THR A 198 13.21 2.34 2.00
C THR A 198 11.77 2.65 1.67
N ILE A 199 10.85 1.89 2.26
CA ILE A 199 9.42 2.07 2.08
C ILE A 199 8.75 2.39 3.41
N GLU A 200 7.68 3.18 3.36
CA GLU A 200 6.77 3.40 4.48
C GLU A 200 5.51 2.57 4.26
N LEU A 201 5.10 1.79 5.26
CA LEU A 201 3.90 0.97 5.17
C LEU A 201 2.66 1.83 5.38
N ILE A 202 1.90 1.99 4.31
CA ILE A 202 0.74 2.86 4.23
C ILE A 202 -0.36 2.39 5.20
N GLY A 203 -0.72 3.25 6.15
CA GLY A 203 -1.77 3.00 7.13
C GLY A 203 -1.41 1.99 8.23
N ALA A 204 -0.18 1.47 8.25
CA ALA A 204 0.35 0.72 9.39
C ALA A 204 0.84 1.72 10.44
N VAL A 205 -0.08 2.15 11.30
CA VAL A 205 0.15 3.21 12.29
C VAL A 205 -0.01 2.67 13.70
N LEU A 206 0.97 2.95 14.55
CA LEU A 206 0.87 2.75 16.00
C LEU A 206 0.55 4.09 16.67
N GLU A 207 -0.55 4.12 17.42
CA GLU A 207 -0.92 5.25 18.27
C GLU A 207 -0.75 4.83 19.75
N ARG A 208 0.00 5.63 20.51
CA ARG A 208 0.27 5.46 21.94
C ARG A 208 -0.09 6.73 22.69
#